data_AF-S8FKQ9-F1
#
_entry.id   AF-S8FKQ9-F1
#
_cell.length_a   1.000
_cell.length_b   1.000
_cell.length_c   1.000
_cell.angle_alpha   90.00
_cell.angle_beta   90.00
_cell.angle_gamma   90.00
#
_symmetry.space_group_name_H-M   'P 1'
#
loop_
_entity.id
_entity.type
_entity.pdbx_description
1 polymer ?
#
loop_
_entity_poly.entity_id
_entity_poly.type
_entity_poly.pdbx_seq_one_letter_code
_entity_poly.pdbx_strand_id
1 'polypeptide(L)'
;MSEDIPTNQLVQSVAPFRQTPQLPVELISMFIEEVHSKRTLSSLSSTCHAFQALVEPILYRSIYVTSRVRADSTVSTLIYQKSRAVHV
;
A
#
# COMPACT_ATOMS: atom_id res chain seq x y z
N MET A 1 8.88 -2.34 65.40
CA MET A 1 7.62 -2.04 64.71
C MET A 1 8.00 -1.76 63.27
N SER A 2 7.94 -2.80 62.43
CA SER A 2 8.30 -2.72 61.01
C SER A 2 7.05 -2.31 60.23
N GLU A 3 7.10 -1.17 59.56
CA GLU A 3 6.06 -0.78 58.62
C GLU A 3 6.37 -1.39 57.26
N ASP A 4 5.69 -2.50 56.97
CA ASP A 4 5.68 -3.12 55.64
C ASP A 4 4.93 -2.19 54.68
N ILE A 5 5.69 -1.47 53.84
CA ILE A 5 5.15 -0.68 52.73
C ILE A 5 4.64 -1.68 51.67
N PRO A 6 3.34 -1.71 51.33
CA PRO A 6 2.85 -2.67 50.36
C PRO A 6 3.38 -2.32 48.96
N THR A 7 4.28 -3.16 48.45
CA THR A 7 4.94 -3.08 47.13
C THR A 7 3.99 -3.33 45.94
N ASN A 8 2.67 -3.20 46.13
CA ASN A 8 1.66 -3.53 45.12
C ASN A 8 1.12 -2.32 44.33
N GLN A 9 1.67 -1.12 44.51
CA GLN A 9 1.21 0.11 43.83
C GLN A 9 2.04 0.47 42.57
N LEU A 10 3.02 -0.35 42.16
CA LEU A 10 3.94 -0.03 41.06
C LEU A 10 3.58 -0.60 39.68
N VAL A 11 2.32 -1.00 39.44
CA VAL A 11 1.88 -1.51 38.11
C VAL A 11 0.63 -0.80 37.58
N GLN A 12 0.53 0.52 37.79
CA GLN A 12 -0.50 1.35 37.13
C GLN A 12 0.09 2.58 36.42
N SER A 13 1.23 2.38 35.74
CA SER A 13 1.74 3.33 34.73
C SER A 13 1.79 2.68 33.35
N VAL A 14 0.71 2.01 32.96
CA VAL A 14 0.43 1.83 31.54
C VAL A 14 -0.49 2.98 31.22
N ALA A 15 0.08 4.10 30.73
CA ALA A 15 -0.71 5.19 30.19
C ALA A 15 -1.82 4.58 29.31
N PRO A 16 -3.10 4.97 29.46
CA PRO A 16 -4.12 4.48 28.56
C PRO A 16 -3.61 4.78 27.15
N PHE A 17 -3.64 3.79 26.25
CA PHE A 17 -3.43 4.02 24.82
C PHE A 17 -4.29 5.24 24.46
N ARG A 18 -3.67 6.41 24.40
CA ARG A 18 -4.38 7.65 24.14
C ARG A 18 -4.90 7.47 22.74
N GLN A 19 -6.21 7.30 22.61
CA GLN A 19 -6.89 7.32 21.33
C GLN A 19 -6.40 8.57 20.64
N THR A 20 -5.52 8.40 19.64
CA THR A 20 -5.06 9.51 18.84
C THR A 20 -6.32 10.15 18.27
N PRO A 21 -6.49 11.48 18.41
CA PRO A 21 -7.64 12.14 17.82
C PRO A 21 -7.65 11.77 16.34
N GLN A 22 -8.66 11.00 15.93
CA GLN A 22 -8.76 10.58 14.55
C GLN A 22 -9.17 11.79 13.74
N LEU A 23 -8.35 12.12 12.76
CA LEU A 23 -8.67 13.18 11.83
C LEU A 23 -9.95 12.78 11.07
N PRO A 24 -10.93 13.69 10.92
CA PRO A 24 -12.09 13.45 10.07
C PRO A 24 -11.68 12.97 8.68
N VAL A 25 -12.42 12.02 8.12
CA VAL A 25 -12.09 11.38 6.84
C VAL A 25 -12.04 12.40 5.69
N GLU A 26 -12.84 13.46 5.79
CA GLU A 26 -12.90 14.57 4.83
C GLU A 26 -11.58 15.32 4.77
N LEU A 27 -10.92 15.54 5.92
CA LEU A 27 -9.62 16.19 5.96
C LEU A 27 -8.55 15.28 5.35
N ILE A 28 -8.60 13.97 5.64
CA ILE A 28 -7.68 12.99 5.06
C ILE A 28 -7.84 12.95 3.52
N SER A 29 -9.07 12.99 3.02
CA SER A 29 -9.37 13.05 1.58
C SER A 29 -8.75 14.28 0.93
N MET A 30 -8.97 15.48 1.51
CA MET A 30 -8.40 16.72 0.98
C MET A 30 -6.87 16.67 0.93
N PHE A 31 -6.21 16.08 1.92
CA PHE A 31 -4.75 15.90 1.86
C PHE A 31 -4.31 14.95 0.76
N ILE A 32 -5.04 13.86 0.53
CA ILE A 32 -4.71 12.87 -0.50
C ILE A 32 -4.88 13.46 -1.91
N GLU A 33 -5.89 14.30 -2.12
CA GLU A 33 -6.16 14.98 -3.40
C GLU A 33 -4.99 15.84 -3.89
N GLU A 34 -4.26 16.46 -2.96
CA GLU A 34 -3.06 17.27 -3.24
C GLU A 34 -1.79 16.44 -3.52
N VAL A 35 -1.83 15.11 -3.35
CA VAL A 35 -0.67 14.22 -3.57
C VAL A 35 -0.70 13.62 -4.98
N HIS A 36 0.08 14.20 -5.89
CA HIS A 36 0.14 13.74 -7.28
C HIS A 36 1.20 12.66 -7.57
N SER A 37 2.08 12.38 -6.60
CA SER A 37 3.14 11.37 -6.75
C SER A 37 2.65 9.97 -6.39
N LYS A 38 2.64 9.05 -7.37
CA LYS A 38 2.29 7.63 -7.14
C LYS A 38 3.16 6.97 -6.06
N ARG A 39 4.46 7.31 -6.02
CA ARG A 39 5.37 6.79 -4.98
C ARG A 39 4.94 7.25 -3.60
N THR A 40 4.57 8.52 -3.46
CA THR A 40 4.13 9.10 -2.19
C THR A 40 2.80 8.50 -1.74
N LEU A 41 1.84 8.34 -2.66
CA LEU A 41 0.59 7.64 -2.40
C LEU A 41 0.84 6.20 -1.91
N SER A 42 1.75 5.46 -2.56
CA SER A 42 2.10 4.10 -2.13
C SER A 42 2.75 4.04 -0.74
N SER A 43 3.51 5.07 -0.36
CA SER A 43 4.04 5.18 1.00
C SER A 43 2.91 5.48 1.99
N LEU A 44 2.00 6.39 1.65
CA LEU A 44 0.86 6.77 2.50
C LEU A 44 -0.07 5.59 2.80
N SER A 45 -0.38 4.76 1.81
CA SER A 45 -1.22 3.57 2.01
C SER A 45 -0.65 2.58 3.03
N SER A 46 0.66 2.62 3.26
CA SER A 46 1.34 1.73 4.22
C SER A 46 1.40 2.29 5.65
N THR A 47 0.93 3.53 5.89
CA THR A 47 1.06 4.19 7.20
C THR A 47 -0.02 3.79 8.19
N CYS A 48 -1.29 3.84 7.80
CA CYS A 48 -2.42 3.41 8.63
C CYS A 48 -3.62 3.03 7.76
N HIS A 49 -4.57 2.30 8.34
CA HIS A 49 -5.77 1.83 7.64
C HIS A 49 -6.63 2.96 7.06
N ALA A 50 -6.65 4.14 7.69
CA ALA A 50 -7.43 5.28 7.18
C ALA A 50 -6.87 5.80 5.84
N PHE A 51 -5.55 5.95 5.72
CA PHE A 51 -4.91 6.29 4.45
C PHE A 51 -5.03 5.16 3.44
N GLN A 52 -4.84 3.91 3.87
CA GLN A 52 -4.93 2.74 2.99
C GLN A 52 -6.26 2.69 2.24
N ALA A 53 -7.38 2.79 2.97
CA ALA A 53 -8.73 2.70 2.39
C ALA A 53 -9.02 3.79 1.34
N LEU A 54 -8.43 4.97 1.49
CA LEU A 54 -8.63 6.10 0.57
C LEU A 54 -7.63 6.11 -0.59
N VAL A 55 -6.40 5.64 -0.37
CA VAL A 55 -5.32 5.72 -1.37
C VAL A 55 -5.29 4.52 -2.31
N GLU A 56 -5.61 3.31 -1.85
CA GLU A 56 -5.60 2.11 -2.70
C GLU A 56 -6.48 2.25 -3.95
N PRO A 57 -7.72 2.76 -3.88
CA PRO A 57 -8.53 2.99 -5.09
C PRO A 57 -7.83 3.89 -6.11
N ILE A 58 -7.08 4.90 -5.67
CA ILE A 58 -6.35 5.82 -6.55
C ILE A 58 -5.16 5.11 -7.21
N LEU A 59 -4.41 4.33 -6.43
CA LEU A 59 -3.23 3.59 -6.93
C LEU A 59 -3.58 2.53 -7.97
N TYR A 60 -4.74 1.88 -7.81
CA TYR A 60 -5.18 0.76 -8.64
C TYR A 60 -6.24 1.12 -9.69
N ARG A 61 -6.73 2.38 -9.72
CA ARG A 61 -7.68 2.86 -10.75
C ARG A 61 -7.15 2.68 -12.17
N SER A 62 -5.83 2.81 -12.34
CA SER A 62 -5.16 2.72 -13.64
C SER A 62 -4.04 1.70 -13.57
N ILE A 63 -4.38 0.43 -13.82
CA ILE A 63 -3.38 -0.62 -13.99
C ILE A 63 -2.78 -0.43 -15.39
N TYR A 64 -1.66 0.28 -15.47
CA TYR A 64 -0.79 0.19 -16.64
C TYR A 64 -0.23 -1.22 -16.66
N VAL A 65 -0.84 -2.09 -17.48
CA VAL A 65 -0.23 -3.37 -17.86
C VAL A 65 0.98 -3.03 -18.71
N THR A 66 2.11 -2.78 -18.06
CA THR A 66 3.40 -2.79 -18.74
C THR A 66 3.63 -4.22 -19.25
N SER A 67 3.28 -4.44 -20.51
CA SER A 67 3.70 -5.60 -21.29
C SER A 67 5.22 -5.57 -21.40
N ARG A 68 5.91 -6.06 -20.36
CA ARG A 68 7.35 -6.32 -20.36
C ARG A 68 7.63 -7.82 -20.28
N VAL A 69 6.77 -8.62 -20.88
CA VAL A 69 7.03 -10.05 -21.08
C VAL A 69 6.71 -10.40 -22.53
N ARG A 70 7.68 -10.14 -23.41
CA ARG A 70 8.00 -10.92 -24.61
C ARG A 70 6.81 -11.43 -25.45
N ALA A 71 5.89 -10.56 -25.86
CA ALA A 71 4.92 -10.93 -26.90
C ALA A 71 5.60 -11.10 -28.29
N ASP A 72 6.74 -10.44 -28.51
CA ASP A 72 7.41 -10.45 -29.82
C ASP A 72 8.16 -11.75 -30.12
N SER A 73 8.60 -12.52 -29.12
CA SER A 73 9.29 -13.79 -29.40
C SER A 73 8.31 -14.84 -29.92
N THR A 74 7.07 -14.85 -29.44
CA THR A 74 6.05 -15.83 -29.88
C THR A 74 5.54 -15.50 -31.27
N VAL A 75 5.31 -14.21 -31.56
CA VAL A 75 4.92 -13.75 -32.90
C VAL A 75 6.05 -13.97 -33.91
N SER A 76 7.31 -13.68 -33.55
CA SER A 76 8.45 -13.92 -34.44
C SER A 76 8.68 -15.41 -34.70
N THR A 77 8.46 -16.28 -33.70
CA THR A 77 8.61 -17.73 -33.87
C THR A 77 7.53 -18.31 -34.79
N LEU A 78 6.28 -17.83 -34.69
CA LEU A 78 5.20 -18.26 -35.58
C LEU A 78 5.39 -17.76 -37.02
N ILE A 79 5.90 -16.54 -37.20
CA ILE A 79 6.23 -16.01 -38.54
C ILE A 79 7.39 -16.81 -39.16
N TYR A 80 8.43 -17.15 -38.39
CA TYR A 80 9.55 -17.97 -38.87
C TYR A 80 9.12 -19.40 -39.27
N GLN A 81 8.23 -20.04 -38.49
CA GLN A 81 7.72 -21.38 -38.82
C GLN A 81 6.84 -21.36 -40.08
N LYS A 82 6.00 -20.33 -40.26
CA LYS A 82 5.18 -20.18 -41.47
C LYS A 82 6.05 -20.05 -42.73
N SER A 83 7.14 -19.29 -42.69
CA SER A 83 8.06 -19.13 -43.84
C SER A 83 8.77 -20.43 -44.23
N ARG A 84 8.94 -21.36 -43.28
CA ARG A 84 9.61 -22.64 -43.51
C ARG A 84 8.66 -23.74 -44.03
N ALA A 85 7.35 -23.60 -43.80
CA ALA A 85 6.33 -24.53 -44.29
C ALA A 85 5.89 -24.24 -45.75
N VAL A 86 6.29 -23.12 -46.33
CA VAL A 86 5.94 -22.73 -47.72
C VAL A 86 7.01 -23.17 -48.76
N HIS A 87 8.13 -23.74 -48.30
CA HIS A 87 9.25 -24.18 -49.15
C HIS A 87 9.50 -25.70 -49.13
N VAL A 88 8.50 -26.50 -48.75
CA VAL A 88 8.48 -27.97 -48.96
C VAL A 88 7.26 -28.29 -49.81
#